data_AF-A0A9P8BNM7-F1
#
_entry.id   AF-A0A9P8BNM7-F1
#
_cell.length_a   1.000
_cell.length_b   1.000
_cell.length_c   1.000
_cell.angle_alpha   90.00
_cell.angle_beta   90.00
_cell.angle_gamma   90.00
#
_symmetry.space_group_name_H-M   'P 1'
#
loop_
_entity.id
_entity.type
_entity.pdbx_description
1 polymer ?
#
loop_
_entity_poly.entity_id
_entity_poly.type
_entity_poly.pdbx_seq_one_letter_code
_entity_poly.pdbx_strand_id
1 'polypeptide(L)'
;MEDYYDIDAILAEDQNVKCAFQSNIPGLAWLEGGHDDALKAGSRLDIPFWLARELVEHDEETVGIDIETPEYFGPKVRNALRADANTVDLTKQCPNFFRFGTVYLQL
;
A
#
# COMPACT_ATOMS: atom_id res chain seq x y z
N MET A 1 5.80 -10.07 17.44
CA MET A 1 4.79 -11.09 17.10
C MET A 1 3.50 -10.32 17.04
N GLU A 2 3.08 -9.96 15.83
CA GLU A 2 1.84 -9.20 15.63
C GLU A 2 0.67 -10.14 15.95
N ASP A 3 -0.21 -9.69 16.83
CA ASP A 3 -1.38 -10.43 17.25
C ASP A 3 -2.50 -10.18 16.23
N TYR A 4 -3.03 -11.25 15.65
CA TYR A 4 -4.14 -11.20 14.69
C TYR A 4 -5.35 -10.43 15.24
N TYR A 5 -5.55 -10.43 16.56
CA TYR A 5 -6.67 -9.75 17.21
C TYR A 5 -6.33 -8.33 17.72
N ASP A 6 -5.12 -7.83 17.48
CA ASP A 6 -4.77 -6.45 17.82
C ASP A 6 -5.44 -5.49 16.84
N ILE A 7 -6.36 -4.67 17.35
CA ILE A 7 -7.11 -3.69 16.56
C ILE A 7 -6.17 -2.66 15.93
N ASP A 8 -5.11 -2.26 16.64
CA ASP A 8 -4.15 -1.28 16.10
C ASP A 8 -3.33 -1.88 14.96
N ALA A 9 -3.11 -3.20 14.96
CA ALA A 9 -2.44 -3.89 13.86
C ALA A 9 -3.36 -3.94 12.63
N ILE A 10 -4.63 -4.32 12.82
CA ILE A 10 -5.64 -4.30 11.75
C ILE A 10 -5.76 -2.91 11.13
N LEU A 11 -5.86 -1.86 11.95
CA LEU A 11 -5.95 -0.48 11.49
C LEU A 11 -4.65 0.02 10.82
N ALA A 12 -3.50 -0.56 11.14
CA ALA A 12 -2.25 -0.23 10.46
C ALA A 12 -2.23 -0.83 9.05
N GLU A 13 -2.69 -2.06 8.87
CA GLU A 13 -2.71 -2.72 7.56
C GLU A 13 -3.87 -2.26 6.65
N ASP A 14 -4.92 -1.63 7.20
CA ASP A 14 -6.01 -1.03 6.41
C ASP A 14 -5.61 0.27 5.70
N GLN A 15 -4.37 0.73 5.88
CA GLN A 15 -3.84 1.90 5.19
C GLN A 15 -3.78 1.66 3.66
N ASN A 16 -4.39 2.54 2.88
CA ASN A 16 -4.33 2.46 1.42
C ASN A 16 -2.93 2.78 0.88
N VAL A 17 -2.48 1.98 -0.09
CA VAL A 17 -1.25 2.14 -0.85
C VAL A 17 -1.55 2.16 -2.35
N LYS A 18 -0.76 2.94 -3.09
CA LYS A 18 -0.84 2.99 -4.55
C LYS A 18 -0.23 1.73 -5.12
N CYS A 19 -0.99 0.99 -5.91
CA CYS A 19 -0.52 -0.21 -6.58
C CYS A 19 -0.71 -0.10 -8.10
N ALA A 20 0.28 -0.54 -8.86
CA ALA A 20 0.24 -0.64 -10.31
C ALA A 20 0.05 -2.10 -10.71
N PHE A 21 -1.06 -2.40 -11.38
CA PHE A 21 -1.35 -3.73 -11.91
C PHE A 21 -0.62 -3.93 -13.23
N GLN A 22 0.08 -5.04 -13.41
CA GLN A 22 0.88 -5.34 -14.59
C GLN A 22 0.16 -6.25 -15.60
N SER A 23 -0.86 -6.98 -15.16
CA SER A 23 -1.67 -7.88 -15.99
C SER A 23 -3.12 -7.40 -16.09
N ASN A 24 -3.82 -7.84 -17.14
CA ASN A 24 -5.25 -7.57 -17.28
C ASN A 24 -6.04 -8.52 -16.38
N ILE A 25 -6.90 -8.01 -15.49
CA ILE A 25 -7.65 -8.84 -14.54
C ILE A 25 -9.15 -8.77 -14.87
N PRO A 26 -9.76 -9.89 -15.30
CA PRO A 26 -11.19 -9.92 -15.60
C PRO A 26 -12.04 -9.75 -14.33
N GLY A 27 -13.19 -9.10 -14.46
CA GLY A 27 -14.17 -8.88 -13.39
C GLY A 27 -13.84 -7.74 -12.42
N LEU A 28 -12.71 -7.06 -12.57
CA LEU A 28 -12.25 -6.02 -11.63
C LEU A 28 -12.29 -4.59 -12.18
N ALA A 29 -12.89 -4.34 -13.34
CA ALA A 29 -12.99 -2.99 -13.91
C ALA A 29 -13.79 -2.00 -13.03
N TRP A 30 -14.67 -2.52 -12.17
CA TRP A 30 -15.44 -1.70 -11.23
C TRP A 30 -14.55 -0.95 -10.23
N LEU A 31 -13.31 -1.42 -9.99
CA LEU A 31 -12.34 -0.73 -9.13
C LEU A 31 -11.90 0.63 -9.71
N GLU A 32 -11.90 0.76 -11.04
CA GLU A 32 -11.64 2.05 -11.72
C GLU A 32 -12.91 2.89 -11.93
N GLY A 33 -14.07 2.41 -11.47
CA GLY A 33 -15.37 3.02 -11.80
C GLY A 33 -15.76 2.83 -13.27
N GLY A 34 -15.10 1.91 -13.98
CA GLY A 34 -15.39 1.55 -15.37
C GLY A 34 -16.58 0.58 -15.49
N HIS A 35 -17.12 0.50 -16.71
CA HIS A 35 -18.10 -0.51 -17.11
C HIS A 35 -17.48 -1.59 -18.04
N ASP A 36 -16.16 -1.58 -18.19
CA ASP A 36 -15.43 -2.61 -18.92
C ASP A 36 -15.51 -3.95 -18.17
N ASP A 37 -15.20 -5.06 -18.83
CA ASP A 37 -15.20 -6.37 -18.18
C ASP A 37 -13.89 -6.67 -17.43
N ALA A 38 -12.81 -5.95 -17.68
CA ALA A 38 -11.49 -6.23 -17.10
C ALA A 38 -10.74 -4.96 -16.67
N LEU A 39 -10.03 -5.07 -15.55
CA LEU A 39 -9.00 -4.10 -15.14
C LEU A 39 -7.82 -4.22 -16.12
N LYS A 40 -7.31 -3.09 -16.62
CA LYS A 40 -6.26 -3.08 -17.63
C LYS A 40 -4.87 -3.16 -16.99
N ALA A 41 -3.94 -3.78 -17.71
CA ALA A 41 -2.53 -3.68 -17.39
C ALA A 41 -2.10 -2.21 -17.42
N GLY A 42 -1.33 -1.79 -16.42
CA GLY A 42 -0.90 -0.41 -16.16
C GLY A 42 -1.86 0.41 -15.31
N SER A 43 -3.03 -0.14 -14.95
CA SER A 43 -3.97 0.52 -14.05
C SER A 43 -3.37 0.76 -12.67
N ARG A 44 -3.60 1.96 -12.12
CA ARG A 44 -3.11 2.38 -10.80
C ARG A 44 -4.28 2.61 -9.87
N LEU A 45 -4.31 1.87 -8.77
CA LEU A 45 -5.40 1.91 -7.80
C LEU A 45 -4.84 2.04 -6.39
N ASP A 46 -5.58 2.77 -5.56
CA ASP A 46 -5.36 2.79 -4.12
C ASP A 46 -6.13 1.62 -3.50
N ILE A 47 -5.42 0.63 -2.96
CA ILE A 47 -6.01 -0.51 -2.27
C ILE A 47 -5.43 -0.64 -0.85
N PRO A 48 -6.16 -1.27 0.09
CA PRO A 48 -5.64 -1.52 1.43
C PRO A 48 -4.38 -2.38 1.39
N PHE A 49 -3.42 -2.06 2.25
CA PHE A 49 -2.13 -2.73 2.28
C PHE A 49 -2.22 -4.23 2.56
N TRP A 50 -3.11 -4.66 3.48
CA TRP A 50 -3.31 -6.08 3.75
C TRP A 50 -3.64 -6.85 2.45
N LEU A 51 -4.46 -6.27 1.56
CA LEU A 51 -4.81 -6.89 0.29
C LEU A 51 -3.63 -6.86 -0.69
N ALA A 52 -2.94 -5.71 -0.78
CA ALA A 52 -1.79 -5.56 -1.64
C ALA A 52 -0.68 -6.57 -1.31
N ARG A 53 -0.42 -6.82 -0.01
CA ARG A 53 0.55 -7.80 0.47
C ARG A 53 0.21 -9.20 -0.02
N GLU A 54 -1.02 -9.66 0.18
CA GLU A 54 -1.45 -10.99 -0.27
C GLU A 54 -1.33 -11.12 -1.79
N LEU A 55 -1.66 -10.07 -2.55
CA LEU A 55 -1.57 -10.10 -4.02
C LEU A 55 -0.12 -10.16 -4.53
N VAL A 56 0.85 -9.55 -3.83
CA VAL A 56 2.28 -9.65 -4.17
C VAL A 56 2.83 -11.06 -3.92
N GLU A 57 2.35 -11.73 -2.87
CA GLU A 57 2.78 -13.11 -2.55
C GLU A 57 2.24 -14.16 -3.53
N HIS A 58 1.18 -13.82 -4.27
CA HIS A 58 0.65 -14.67 -5.34
C HIS A 58 1.55 -14.66 -6.58
N ASP A 59 1.50 -15.76 -7.34
CA ASP A 59 2.34 -15.94 -8.54
C ASP A 59 2.14 -14.80 -9.54
N GLU A 60 3.24 -14.21 -10.02
CA GLU A 60 3.26 -13.11 -11.00
C GLU A 60 2.52 -13.48 -12.29
N GLU A 61 2.46 -14.78 -12.63
CA GLU A 61 1.69 -15.27 -13.78
C GLU A 61 0.17 -15.06 -13.63
N THR A 62 -0.33 -14.95 -12.39
CA THR A 62 -1.76 -14.79 -12.08
C THR A 62 -2.12 -13.32 -11.88
N VAL A 63 -1.39 -12.61 -11.02
CA VAL A 63 -1.62 -11.19 -10.70
C VAL A 63 -0.29 -10.48 -10.52
N GLY A 64 0.20 -9.83 -11.58
CA GLY A 64 1.36 -8.95 -11.45
C GLY A 64 0.92 -7.63 -10.81
N ILE A 65 1.44 -7.32 -9.63
CA ILE A 65 1.16 -6.07 -8.91
C ILE A 65 2.47 -5.48 -8.38
N ASP A 66 2.63 -4.17 -8.52
CA ASP A 66 3.77 -3.43 -7.97
C ASP A 66 3.25 -2.37 -7.00
N ILE A 67 3.74 -2.41 -5.75
CA ILE A 67 3.33 -1.46 -4.70
C ILE A 67 4.24 -0.23 -4.79
N GLU A 68 3.67 0.90 -5.20
CA GLU A 68 4.41 2.16 -5.25
C GLU A 68 4.79 2.60 -3.83
N THR A 69 6.03 3.05 -3.64
CA THR A 69 6.47 3.57 -2.35
C THR A 69 5.60 4.75 -1.90
N PRO A 70 4.92 4.66 -0.74
CA PRO A 70 4.07 5.75 -0.27
C PRO A 70 4.84 7.05 -0.06
N GLU A 71 4.21 8.19 -0.33
CA GLU A 71 4.86 9.51 -0.27
C GLU A 71 5.47 9.81 1.11
N TYR A 72 4.85 9.30 2.18
CA TYR A 72 5.31 9.44 3.55
C TYR A 72 6.57 8.61 3.88
N PHE A 73 6.90 7.61 3.07
CA PHE A 73 8.20 6.91 3.10
C PHE A 73 9.15 7.37 1.97
N GLY A 74 8.71 8.33 1.15
CA GLY A 74 9.49 8.91 0.08
C GLY A 74 10.71 9.72 0.55
N PRO A 75 11.61 10.08 -0.38
CA PRO A 75 12.85 10.78 -0.06
C PRO A 75 12.63 12.14 0.60
N LYS A 76 11.53 12.84 0.28
CA LYS A 76 11.19 14.15 0.87
C LYS A 76 11.02 14.05 2.38
N VAL A 77 10.16 13.14 2.86
CA VAL A 77 9.89 12.95 4.28
C VAL A 77 11.12 12.39 4.99
N ARG A 78 11.82 11.43 4.36
CA ARG A 78 13.07 10.89 4.90
C ARG A 78 14.17 11.94 5.07
N ASN A 79 14.32 12.86 4.12
CA ASN A 79 15.29 13.94 4.21
C ASN A 79 14.92 14.96 5.30
N ALA A 80 13.63 15.27 5.47
CA ALA A 80 13.16 16.13 6.55
C ALA A 80 13.42 15.50 7.93
N LEU A 81 13.12 14.20 8.09
CA LEU A 81 13.41 13.45 9.31
C LEU A 81 14.90 13.39 9.63
N ARG A 82 15.77 13.28 8.61
CA ARG A 82 17.22 13.32 8.76
C ARG A 82 17.75 14.70 9.14
N ALA A 83 17.10 15.76 8.70
CA ALA A 83 17.48 17.14 9.02
C ALA A 83 17.09 17.49 10.46
N ASP A 84 15.83 17.26 10.83
CA ASP A 84 15.34 17.38 12.21
C ASP A 84 14.02 16.60 12.37
N ALA A 85 14.05 15.53 13.17
CA ALA A 85 12.89 14.68 13.42
C ALA A 85 11.71 15.40 14.09
N ASN A 86 11.95 16.50 14.83
CA ASN A 86 10.88 17.22 15.54
C ASN A 86 10.04 18.12 14.61
N THR A 87 10.50 18.33 13.37
CA THR A 87 9.82 19.21 12.41
C THR A 87 8.74 18.51 11.59
N VAL A 88 8.72 17.17 11.60
CA VAL A 88 7.82 16.36 10.78
C VAL A 88 6.66 15.83 11.63
N ASP A 89 5.45 16.24 11.27
CA ASP A 89 4.23 15.72 11.88
C ASP A 89 3.88 14.35 11.27
N LEU A 90 4.28 13.27 11.93
CA LEU A 90 4.08 11.90 11.45
C LEU A 90 2.60 11.51 11.40
N THR A 91 1.79 11.97 12.35
CA THR A 91 0.35 11.66 12.41
C THR A 91 -0.39 12.21 11.19
N LYS A 92 0.02 13.39 10.69
CA LYS A 92 -0.49 13.94 9.43
C LYS A 92 -0.05 13.17 8.19
N GLN A 93 1.11 12.52 8.24
CA GLN A 93 1.63 11.73 7.11
C GLN A 93 0.93 10.36 7.03
N CYS A 94 0.89 9.64 8.16
CA CYS A 94 0.23 8.36 8.31
C CYS A 94 -0.12 8.16 9.80
N PRO A 95 -1.40 7.98 10.18
CA PRO A 95 -1.79 7.80 11.57
C PRO A 95 -1.04 6.67 12.28
N ASN A 96 -0.75 5.58 11.55
CA ASN A 96 -0.07 4.38 12.04
C ASN A 96 1.38 4.28 11.55
N PHE A 97 2.08 5.42 11.36
CA PHE A 97 3.39 5.49 10.68
C PHE A 97 4.41 4.41 11.09
N PHE A 98 4.61 4.19 12.39
CA PHE A 98 5.62 3.24 12.87
C PHE A 98 5.20 1.78 12.68
N ARG A 99 3.97 1.42 13.06
CA ARG A 99 3.43 0.05 12.91
C ARG A 99 3.32 -0.31 11.44
N PHE A 100 2.75 0.60 10.64
CA PHE A 100 2.68 0.42 9.19
C PHE A 100 4.08 0.28 8.58
N GLY A 101 5.04 1.11 9.02
CA GLY A 101 6.42 1.01 8.56
C GLY A 101 7.11 -0.32 8.88
N THR A 102 6.82 -0.93 10.03
CA THR A 102 7.40 -2.25 10.38
C THR A 102 6.85 -3.37 9.52
N VAL A 103 5.56 -3.33 9.16
CA VAL A 103 4.94 -4.32 8.25
C VAL A 103 5.38 -4.06 6.81
N TYR A 104 5.40 -2.79 6.37
CA TYR A 104 5.82 -2.40 5.02
C TYR A 104 7.25 -2.82 4.68
N LEU A 105 8.15 -2.85 5.67
CA LEU A 105 9.54 -3.30 5.49
C LEU A 105 9.69 -4.83 5.34
N GLN A 106 8.61 -5.60 5.51
CA GLN A 106 8.61 -7.06 5.38
C GLN A 106 8.14 -7.55 4.01
N LEU A 107 7.61 -6.65 3.15
CA LEU A 107 7.46 -6.89 1.71
C LEU A 107 8.83 -7.13 1.06
#